data_AF-A0A3B8Y0G0-F1
#
_entry.id   AF-A0A3B8Y0G0-F1
#
_cell.length_a   1.000
_cell.length_b   1.000
_cell.length_c   1.000
_cell.angle_alpha   90.00
_cell.angle_beta   90.00
_cell.angle_gamma   90.00
#
_symmetry.space_group_name_H-M   'P 1'
#
loop_
_entity.id
_entity.type
_entity.pdbx_description
1 polymer ?
#
loop_
_entity_poly.entity_id
_entity_poly.type
_entity_poly.pdbx_seq_one_letter_code
_entity_poly.pdbx_strand_id
1 'polypeptide(L)' 'ALLGALSDTDYLVRRYAAEALGKLGNSSPPVIEALLGALSHTDNILRWEAAKALGKLGNSSQQVIEALLGALSHTD' A
#
# COMPACT_ATOMS: atom_id res chain seq x y z
N ALA A 1 7.55 9.88 -8.96
CA ALA A 1 7.23 10.81 -7.84
C ALA A 1 6.52 10.08 -6.71
N LEU A 2 5.24 9.68 -6.86
CA LEU A 2 4.47 9.05 -5.78
C LEU A 2 5.09 7.74 -5.23
N LEU A 3 5.66 6.89 -6.10
CA LEU A 3 6.33 5.67 -5.65
C LEU A 3 7.49 5.96 -4.69
N GLY A 4 8.28 7.00 -4.93
CA GLY A 4 9.36 7.40 -4.02
C GLY A 4 8.84 8.03 -2.73
N ALA A 5 7.68 8.70 -2.78
CA ALA A 5 7.06 9.33 -1.62
C ALA A 5 6.57 8.31 -0.57
N LEU A 6 6.42 7.02 -0.93
CA LEU A 6 6.14 5.95 0.03
C LEU A 6 7.28 5.71 1.03
N SER A 7 8.47 6.24 0.78
CA SER A 7 9.64 6.16 1.67
C SER A 7 10.07 7.53 2.19
N ASP A 8 9.21 8.55 2.08
CA ASP A 8 9.51 9.87 2.60
C ASP A 8 9.70 9.85 4.13
N THR A 9 10.53 10.74 4.66
CA THR A 9 10.73 10.89 6.10
C THR A 9 9.46 11.35 6.82
N ASP A 10 8.64 12.17 6.17
CA ASP A 10 7.37 12.64 6.72
C ASP A 10 6.29 11.56 6.54
N TYR A 11 5.69 11.17 7.66
CA TYR A 11 4.65 10.14 7.69
C TYR A 11 3.39 10.56 6.92
N LEU A 12 3.06 11.86 6.88
CA LEU A 12 1.91 12.36 6.13
C LEU A 12 2.15 12.17 4.64
N VAL A 13 3.35 12.48 4.16
CA VAL A 13 3.73 12.32 2.75
C VAL A 13 3.60 10.85 2.33
N ARG A 14 4.11 9.91 3.14
CA ARG A 14 3.97 8.47 2.86
C ARG A 14 2.51 8.02 2.76
N ARG A 15 1.68 8.40 3.75
CA ARG A 15 0.27 8.00 3.82
C ARG A 15 -0.53 8.55 2.63
N TYR A 16 -0.36 9.84 2.31
CA TYR A 16 -1.02 10.44 1.15
C TYR A 16 -0.53 9.88 -0.18
N ALA A 17 0.74 9.46 -0.26
CA ALA A 17 1.25 8.76 -1.45
C ALA A 17 0.51 7.43 -1.68
N ALA A 18 0.34 6.60 -0.64
CA ALA A 18 -0.42 5.35 -0.73
C ALA A 18 -1.88 5.60 -1.11
N GLU A 19 -2.53 6.57 -0.46
CA GLU A 19 -3.92 6.93 -0.77
C GLU A 19 -4.08 7.39 -2.23
N ALA A 20 -3.18 8.26 -2.70
CA ALA A 20 -3.18 8.79 -4.05
C ALA A 20 -2.98 7.68 -5.10
N LEU A 21 -2.05 6.74 -4.86
CA LEU A 21 -1.84 5.60 -5.76
C LEU A 21 -3.11 4.76 -5.91
N GLY A 22 -3.84 4.51 -4.82
CA GLY A 22 -5.12 3.81 -4.88
C GLY A 22 -6.22 4.58 -5.62
N LYS A 23 -6.28 5.92 -5.44
CA LYS A 23 -7.26 6.79 -6.14
C LYS A 23 -6.98 6.91 -7.64
N LEU A 24 -5.72 6.86 -8.05
CA LEU A 24 -5.32 6.94 -9.45
C LEU A 24 -5.74 5.70 -10.26
N GLY A 25 -6.04 4.58 -9.60
CA GLY A 25 -6.52 3.37 -10.28
C GLY A 25 -5.45 2.66 -11.14
N ASN A 26 -4.18 3.05 -11.03
CA ASN A 26 -3.11 2.43 -11.82
C ASN A 26 -2.61 1.13 -11.16
N SER A 27 -3.13 0.00 -11.61
CA SER A 27 -2.76 -1.34 -11.12
C SER A 27 -1.50 -1.93 -11.79
N SER A 28 -0.60 -1.09 -12.33
CA SER A 28 0.66 -1.54 -12.91
C SER A 28 1.54 -2.28 -11.89
N PRO A 29 2.37 -3.25 -12.32
CA PRO A 29 3.22 -4.03 -11.41
C PRO A 29 4.05 -3.20 -10.42
N PRO A 30 4.72 -2.09 -10.83
CA PRO A 30 5.50 -1.28 -9.88
C PRO A 30 4.66 -0.63 -8.79
N VAL A 31 3.40 -0.28 -9.07
CA VAL A 31 2.48 0.28 -8.07
C VAL A 31 2.05 -0.80 -7.08
N ILE A 32 1.73 -2.00 -7.58
CA ILE A 32 1.34 -3.13 -6.74
C ILE A 32 2.50 -3.53 -5.83
N GLU A 33 3.70 -3.71 -6.38
CA GLU A 33 4.90 -4.05 -5.61
C GLU A 33 5.22 -3.02 -4.51
N ALA A 34 5.12 -1.72 -4.84
CA ALA A 34 5.38 -0.67 -3.86
C ALA A 34 4.35 -0.65 -2.73
N LEU A 35 3.06 -0.84 -3.04
CA LEU A 35 2.00 -0.93 -2.03
C LEU A 35 2.12 -2.21 -1.19
N LEU A 36 2.53 -3.33 -1.79
CA LEU A 36 2.82 -4.57 -1.06
C LEU A 36 3.95 -4.36 -0.04
N GLY A 37 5.02 -3.66 -0.42
CA GLY A 37 6.10 -3.29 0.51
C GLY A 37 5.61 -2.42 1.67
N ALA A 38 4.66 -1.51 1.41
CA ALA A 38 4.08 -0.65 2.43
C ALA A 38 3.20 -1.40 3.46
N LEU A 39 2.70 -2.61 3.16
CA LEU A 39 1.94 -3.45 4.09
C LEU A 39 2.77 -3.95 5.29
N SER A 40 4.10 -3.90 5.23
CA SER A 40 4.98 -4.29 6.32
C SER A 40 5.67 -3.09 6.99
N HIS A 41 5.24 -1.86 6.69
CA HIS A 41 5.83 -0.67 7.30
C HIS A 41 5.44 -0.56 8.78
N THR A 42 6.33 -0.03 9.60
CA THR A 42 6.09 0.25 11.04
C THR A 42 4.96 1.24 11.32
N ASP A 43 4.50 1.99 10.32
CA ASP A 43 3.46 3.01 10.44
C ASP A 43 2.11 2.35 10.14
N ASN A 44 1.27 2.20 11.15
CA ASN A 44 -0.01 1.48 11.06
C ASN A 44 -0.98 2.12 10.07
N ILE A 45 -1.02 3.45 10.00
CA ILE A 45 -1.87 4.17 9.05
C ILE A 45 -1.36 3.99 7.63
N LEU A 46 -0.04 3.94 7.42
CA LEU A 46 0.52 3.62 6.09
C LEU A 46 0.14 2.20 5.66
N ARG A 47 0.22 1.21 6.56
CA ARG A 47 -0.23 -0.16 6.28
C ARG A 47 -1.70 -0.18 5.88
N TRP A 48 -2.55 0.52 6.63
CA TRP A 48 -3.98 0.62 6.36
C TRP A 48 -4.27 1.27 4.99
N GLU A 49 -3.63 2.40 4.67
CA GLU A 49 -3.81 3.04 3.36
C GLU A 49 -3.29 2.18 2.21
N ALA A 50 -2.19 1.45 2.41
CA ALA A 50 -1.68 0.51 1.42
C ALA A 50 -2.66 -0.64 1.15
N ALA A 51 -3.22 -1.25 2.19
CA ALA A 51 -4.24 -2.30 2.06
C ALA A 51 -5.49 -1.79 1.33
N LYS A 52 -5.97 -0.60 1.72
CA LYS A 52 -7.12 0.06 1.09
C LYS A 52 -6.83 0.42 -0.38
N ALA A 53 -5.62 0.87 -0.69
CA ALA A 53 -5.21 1.17 -2.06
C ALA A 53 -5.19 -0.10 -2.91
N LEU A 54 -4.58 -1.19 -2.44
CA LEU A 54 -4.59 -2.49 -3.13
C LEU A 54 -6.02 -2.99 -3.41
N GLY A 55 -6.94 -2.84 -2.44
CA GLY A 55 -8.36 -3.15 -2.63
C GLY A 55 -9.03 -2.31 -3.72
N LYS A 56 -8.76 -0.99 -3.76
CA LYS A 56 -9.28 -0.08 -4.80
C LYS A 56 -8.74 -0.41 -6.20
N LEU A 57 -7.48 -0.84 -6.28
CA LEU A 57 -6.83 -1.21 -7.54
C LEU A 57 -7.39 -2.51 -8.12
N GLY A 58 -8.14 -3.30 -7.34
CA GLY A 58 -8.85 -4.49 -7.82
C GLY A 58 -7.92 -5.59 -8.34
N ASN A 59 -6.65 -5.61 -7.91
CA ASN A 59 -5.71 -6.66 -8.30
C ASN A 59 -5.98 -7.93 -7.48
N SER A 60 -6.57 -8.93 -8.12
CA SER A 60 -6.90 -10.23 -7.51
C SER A 60 -5.81 -11.29 -7.69
N SER A 61 -4.54 -10.89 -7.87
CA SER A 61 -3.44 -11.86 -7.90
C SER A 61 -3.29 -12.55 -6.54
N GLN A 62 -2.86 -13.81 -6.59
CA GLN A 62 -2.62 -14.62 -5.39
C GLN A 62 -1.68 -13.91 -4.40
N GLN A 63 -0.63 -13.26 -4.91
CA GLN A 63 0.32 -12.50 -4.10
C GLN A 63 -0.36 -11.38 -3.30
N VAL A 64 -1.26 -10.61 -3.92
CA VAL A 64 -1.98 -9.53 -3.24
C VAL A 64 -2.94 -10.09 -2.19
N ILE A 65 -3.63 -11.19 -2.51
CA ILE A 65 -4.54 -11.86 -1.56
C ILE A 65 -3.77 -12.36 -0.34
N GLU A 66 -2.67 -13.08 -0.53
CA GLU A 66 -1.84 -13.60 0.57
C GLU A 66 -1.24 -12.48 1.41
N ALA A 67 -0.76 -11.41 0.78
CA ALA A 67 -0.22 -10.26 1.50
C ALA A 67 -1.29 -9.53 2.34
N LEU A 68 -2.51 -9.36 1.80
CA LEU A 68 -3.63 -8.77 2.54
C LEU A 68 -4.10 -9.67 3.68
N LEU A 69 -4.15 -10.98 3.49
CA LEU A 69 -4.45 -11.95 4.57
C LEU A 69 -3.39 -11.91 5.67
N GLY A 70 -2.10 -11.88 5.29
CA GLY A 70 -1.00 -11.69 6.24
C GLY A 70 -1.12 -10.37 6.99
N ALA A 71 -1.58 -9.31 6.31
CA ALA A 71 -1.79 -8.01 6.93
C ALA A 71 -2.83 -8.02 8.06
N LEU A 72 -3.80 -8.94 8.06
CA LEU A 72 -4.80 -9.11 9.12
C LEU A 72 -4.23 -9.67 10.43
N SER A 73 -3.02 -10.24 10.39
CA SER A 73 -2.37 -10.81 11.57
C SER A 73 -1.56 -9.78 12.37
N HIS A 74 -1.50 -8.53 11.90
CA HIS A 74 -0.87 -7.44 12.61
C HIS A 74 -1.70 -7.05 13.85
N THR A 75 -1.04 -6.99 15.02
CA THR A 75 -1.68 -6.79 16.34
C THR A 75 -1.51 -5.38 16.92
N ASP A 76 -1.06 -4.43 16.12
CA ASP A 76 -0.90 -3.02 16.50
C ASP A 76 -2.22 -2.28 16.77
#